data_AF-A0A066Z5W1-F1
#
_entry.id   AF-A0A066Z5W1-F1
#
_cell.length_a   1.000
_cell.length_b   1.000
_cell.length_c   1.000
_cell.angle_alpha   90.00
_cell.angle_beta   90.00
_cell.angle_gamma   90.00
#
_symmetry.space_group_name_H-M   'P 1'
#
loop_
_entity.id
_entity.type
_entity.pdbx_description
1 polymer ?
#
loop_
_entity_poly.entity_id
_entity_poly.type
_entity_poly.pdbx_seq_one_letter_code
_entity_poly.pdbx_strand_id
1 'polypeptide(L)'
;MIPNPMPQLTAAQRRLTVLVTGGANSRQIAAEPEIRLRPEGVRDAIDTVLAATGTRTPAHLAAWATARRIVTRPVHPTGALITTPALPRRQRQLLRGWAGGKVNAELAAEMGIASTTVRSYGKAVLAGLGVGCAPQAAVVGVLTGLVLLSHINPAWPAEPLTGTGPFANGRPPEGRTDAVGTPALVLL
;
A
#
# COMPACT_ATOMS: atom_id res chain seq x y z
N MET A 1 -16.67 -15.06 -5.10
CA MET A 1 -15.52 -14.32 -5.68
C MET A 1 -14.29 -14.74 -4.89
N ILE A 2 -13.47 -15.63 -5.45
CA ILE A 2 -12.31 -16.22 -4.76
C ILE A 2 -11.27 -15.09 -4.54
N PRO A 3 -10.71 -14.91 -3.33
CA PRO A 3 -9.60 -13.97 -3.15
C PRO A 3 -8.47 -14.41 -4.08
N ASN A 4 -8.06 -13.52 -4.98
CA ASN A 4 -7.01 -13.79 -5.96
C ASN A 4 -5.83 -14.49 -5.24
N PRO A 5 -5.42 -15.71 -5.66
CA PRO A 5 -4.32 -16.41 -4.99
C PRO A 5 -3.11 -15.50 -4.91
N MET A 6 -2.35 -15.62 -3.81
CA MET A 6 -1.18 -14.78 -3.59
C MET A 6 -0.30 -14.75 -4.83
N PRO A 7 -0.05 -13.58 -5.43
CA PRO A 7 0.89 -13.51 -6.53
C PRO A 7 2.25 -13.93 -6.00
N GLN A 8 2.78 -15.03 -6.56
CA GLN A 8 4.11 -15.52 -6.21
C GLN A 8 5.14 -14.60 -6.85
N LEU A 9 5.55 -13.57 -6.11
CA LEU A 9 6.65 -12.71 -6.53
C LEU A 9 7.97 -13.48 -6.45
N THR A 10 8.74 -13.47 -7.54
CA THR A 10 10.12 -13.96 -7.56
C THR A 10 11.00 -13.16 -6.60
N ALA A 11 12.17 -13.68 -6.23
CA ALA A 11 13.11 -12.97 -5.37
C ALA A 11 13.47 -11.57 -5.93
N ALA A 12 13.72 -11.47 -7.23
CA ALA A 12 13.99 -10.21 -7.91
C ALA A 12 12.80 -9.24 -7.84
N GLN A 13 11.56 -9.73 -8.04
CA GLN A 13 10.36 -8.90 -7.94
C GLN A 13 10.10 -8.42 -6.50
N ARG A 14 10.38 -9.26 -5.49
CA ARG A 14 10.33 -8.85 -4.09
C ARG A 14 11.36 -7.77 -3.79
N ARG A 15 12.59 -7.94 -4.26
CA ARG A 15 13.66 -6.93 -4.10
C ARG A 15 13.27 -5.61 -4.78
N LEU A 16 12.77 -5.67 -6.01
CA LEU A 16 12.25 -4.50 -6.73
C LEU A 16 11.14 -3.81 -5.95
N THR A 17 10.19 -4.57 -5.40
CA THR A 17 9.11 -4.04 -4.56
C THR A 17 9.66 -3.28 -3.36
N VAL A 18 10.67 -3.81 -2.68
CA VAL A 18 11.31 -3.13 -1.53
C VAL A 18 11.98 -1.83 -1.96
N LEU A 19 12.70 -1.80 -3.09
CA LEU A 19 13.35 -0.60 -3.60
C LEU A 19 12.35 0.48 -4.03
N VAL A 20 11.31 0.11 -4.78
CA VAL A 20 10.24 1.01 -5.20
C VAL A 20 9.53 1.59 -3.98
N THR A 21 9.25 0.73 -2.99
CA THR A 21 8.66 1.15 -1.73
C THR A 21 9.57 2.14 -1.00
N GLY A 22 10.88 1.91 -1.04
CA GLY A 22 11.95 2.79 -0.55
C GLY A 22 12.04 4.17 -1.21
N GLY A 23 11.40 4.36 -2.36
CA GLY A 23 11.54 5.58 -3.16
C GLY A 23 12.79 5.59 -4.05
N ALA A 24 13.39 4.43 -4.31
CA ALA A 24 14.53 4.32 -5.22
C ALA A 24 14.14 4.75 -6.64
N ASN A 25 15.00 5.53 -7.30
CA ASN A 25 14.84 5.89 -8.70
C ASN A 25 15.40 4.80 -9.64
N SER A 26 15.14 4.93 -10.96
CA SER A 26 15.55 3.92 -11.94
C SER A 26 17.06 3.63 -11.95
N ARG A 27 17.91 4.64 -11.68
CA ARG A 27 19.35 4.45 -11.61
C ARG A 27 19.74 3.61 -10.38
N GLN A 28 19.16 3.90 -9.23
CA GLN A 28 19.38 3.13 -8.00
C GLN A 28 18.87 1.69 -8.13
N ILE A 29 17.70 1.50 -8.74
CA ILE A 29 17.14 0.17 -9.00
C ILE A 29 18.03 -0.64 -9.95
N ALA A 30 18.50 -0.03 -11.04
CA ALA A 30 19.37 -0.69 -12.00
C ALA A 30 20.76 -1.03 -11.44
N ALA A 31 21.24 -0.24 -10.46
CA ALA A 31 22.50 -0.51 -9.77
C ALA A 31 22.42 -1.67 -8.76
N GLU A 32 21.21 -2.18 -8.46
CA GLU A 32 21.03 -3.27 -7.50
C GLU A 32 21.53 -4.62 -8.08
N PRO A 33 22.51 -5.28 -7.44
CA PRO A 33 23.12 -6.51 -7.95
C PRO A 33 22.13 -7.68 -8.15
N GLU A 34 21.09 -7.73 -7.32
CA GLU A 34 20.08 -8.79 -7.33
C GLU A 34 19.02 -8.64 -8.43
N ILE A 35 18.83 -7.41 -8.95
CA ILE A 35 17.78 -7.12 -9.92
C ILE A 35 18.28 -7.28 -11.36
N ARG A 36 19.59 -7.07 -11.60
CA ARG A 36 20.25 -7.22 -12.92
C ARG A 36 19.47 -6.58 -14.07
N LEU A 37 18.92 -5.38 -13.86
CA LEU A 37 18.21 -4.64 -14.89
C LEU A 37 19.09 -3.50 -15.43
N ARG A 38 18.91 -3.20 -16.71
CA ARG A 38 19.37 -1.93 -17.28
C ARG A 38 18.38 -0.82 -16.91
N PRO A 39 18.80 0.46 -16.80
CA PRO A 39 17.93 1.57 -16.41
C PRO A 39 16.65 1.68 -17.24
N GLU A 40 16.73 1.35 -18.54
CA GLU A 40 15.62 1.42 -19.49
C GLU A 40 14.55 0.37 -19.18
N GLY A 41 14.95 -0.81 -18.68
CA GLY A 41 14.05 -1.92 -18.36
C GLY A 41 13.39 -1.82 -16.97
N VAL A 42 13.78 -0.84 -16.16
CA VAL A 42 13.21 -0.68 -14.81
C VAL A 42 11.72 -0.40 -14.85
N ARG A 43 11.27 0.41 -15.82
CA ARG A 43 9.84 0.75 -15.94
C ARG A 43 8.99 -0.48 -16.22
N ASP A 44 9.37 -1.27 -17.23
CA ASP A 44 8.66 -2.49 -17.61
C ASP A 44 8.64 -3.51 -16.46
N ALA A 45 9.73 -3.59 -15.69
CA ALA A 45 9.78 -4.44 -14.51
C ALA A 45 8.83 -3.96 -13.39
N ILE A 46 8.73 -2.65 -13.17
CA ILE A 46 7.74 -2.07 -12.24
C ILE A 46 6.33 -2.38 -12.73
N ASP A 47 6.04 -2.14 -14.02
CA ASP A 47 4.72 -2.39 -14.61
C ASP A 47 4.32 -3.88 -14.51
N THR A 48 5.29 -4.79 -14.68
CA THR A 48 5.10 -6.23 -14.45
C THR A 48 4.70 -6.54 -13.00
N VAL A 49 5.37 -5.92 -12.02
CA VAL A 49 5.03 -6.10 -10.60
C VAL A 49 3.68 -5.48 -10.25
N LEU A 50 3.35 -4.31 -10.81
CA LEU A 50 2.05 -3.68 -10.64
C LEU A 50 0.94 -4.60 -11.15
N ALA A 51 1.08 -5.13 -12.37
CA ALA A 51 0.14 -6.07 -12.96
C ALA A 51 0.01 -7.36 -12.14
N ALA A 52 1.14 -7.97 -11.74
CA ALA A 52 1.13 -9.21 -10.96
C ALA A 52 0.46 -9.04 -9.59
N THR A 53 0.59 -7.86 -8.96
CA THR A 53 0.01 -7.57 -7.64
C THR A 53 -1.41 -7.01 -7.71
N GLY A 54 -1.92 -6.70 -8.91
CA GLY A 54 -3.19 -6.00 -9.10
C GLY A 54 -3.16 -4.55 -8.60
N THR A 55 -1.97 -3.96 -8.46
CA THR A 55 -1.80 -2.57 -8.03
C THR A 55 -1.63 -1.64 -9.23
N ARG A 56 -1.93 -0.35 -9.05
CA ARG A 56 -1.99 0.61 -10.17
C ARG A 56 -0.84 1.60 -10.18
N THR A 57 -0.20 1.82 -9.04
CA THR A 57 0.83 2.84 -8.86
C THR A 57 1.89 2.36 -7.86
N PRO A 58 3.11 2.93 -7.89
CA PRO A 58 4.14 2.64 -6.89
C PRO A 58 3.70 2.85 -5.44
N ALA A 59 2.85 3.87 -5.18
CA ALA A 59 2.33 4.12 -3.84
C ALA A 59 1.31 3.06 -3.40
N HIS A 60 0.48 2.58 -4.34
CA HIS A 60 -0.42 1.46 -4.09
C HIS A 60 0.37 0.16 -3.85
N LEU A 61 1.39 -0.11 -4.66
CA LEU A 61 2.29 -1.24 -4.46
C LEU A 61 2.96 -1.20 -3.07
N ALA A 62 3.44 -0.03 -2.65
CA ALA A 62 4.01 0.15 -1.32
C ALA A 62 3.01 -0.17 -0.20
N ALA A 63 1.78 0.36 -0.29
CA ALA A 63 0.73 0.05 0.68
C ALA A 63 0.41 -1.46 0.72
N TRP A 64 0.24 -2.08 -0.45
CA TRP A 64 -0.01 -3.50 -0.59
C TRP A 64 1.13 -4.35 -0.01
N ALA A 65 2.38 -4.01 -0.31
CA ALA A 65 3.56 -4.72 0.18
C ALA A 65 3.67 -4.60 1.71
N THR A 66 3.35 -3.45 2.28
CA THR A 66 3.30 -3.26 3.74
C THR A 66 2.19 -4.07 4.39
N ALA A 67 0.97 -4.04 3.83
CA ALA A 67 -0.15 -4.85 4.31
C ALA A 67 0.15 -6.36 4.28
N ARG A 68 0.89 -6.81 3.26
CA ARG A 68 1.37 -8.19 3.10
C ARG A 68 2.63 -8.51 3.92
N ARG A 69 3.12 -7.58 4.75
CA ARG A 69 4.33 -7.71 5.58
C ARG A 69 5.61 -8.00 4.77
N ILE A 70 5.62 -7.70 3.47
CA ILE A 70 6.84 -7.74 2.63
C ILE A 70 7.74 -6.56 3.02
N VAL A 71 7.15 -5.40 3.30
CA VAL A 71 7.83 -4.22 3.83
C VAL A 71 7.29 -3.95 5.23
N THR A 72 8.14 -4.11 6.25
CA THR A 72 7.73 -3.97 7.65
C THR A 72 8.16 -2.65 8.29
N ARG A 73 9.06 -1.90 7.63
CA ARG A 73 9.58 -0.63 8.11
C ARG A 73 9.78 0.34 6.93
N PRO A 74 9.63 1.65 7.14
CA PRO A 74 10.06 2.63 6.15
C PRO A 74 11.59 2.56 6.00
N VAL A 75 12.07 2.92 4.81
CA VAL A 75 13.51 2.87 4.50
C VAL A 75 14.23 4.03 5.19
N HIS A 76 13.55 5.17 5.33
CA HIS A 76 14.05 6.30 6.11
C HIS A 76 13.30 6.37 7.44
N PRO A 77 14.02 6.42 8.58
CA PRO A 77 13.40 6.65 9.88
C PRO A 77 12.58 7.94 9.84
N THR A 78 11.33 7.87 10.27
CA THR A 78 10.47 9.05 10.41
C THR A 78 9.88 9.09 11.82
N GLY A 79 9.88 10.29 12.41
CA GLY A 79 9.21 10.54 13.69
C GLY A 79 7.70 10.28 13.64
N ALA A 80 7.11 10.19 12.44
CA ALA A 80 5.70 9.89 12.26
C ALA A 80 5.27 8.54 12.85
N LEU A 81 6.18 7.57 12.95
CA LEU A 81 5.89 6.28 13.58
C LEU A 81 5.84 6.36 15.12
N ILE A 82 6.44 7.40 15.71
CA ILE A 82 6.49 7.60 17.16
C ILE A 82 5.28 8.41 17.63
N THR A 83 4.95 9.49 16.93
CA THR A 83 3.94 10.46 17.39
C THR A 83 2.58 10.35 16.70
N THR A 84 2.44 9.52 15.66
CA THR A 84 1.26 9.43 14.78
C THR A 84 0.75 10.82 14.35
N PRO A 85 1.27 11.36 13.22
CA PRO A 85 0.97 12.73 12.84
C PRO A 85 -0.50 12.92 12.52
N ALA A 86 -1.09 13.98 13.08
CA ALA A 86 -2.45 14.37 12.80
C ALA A 86 -2.54 15.03 11.41
N LEU A 87 -2.74 14.24 10.36
CA LEU A 87 -2.99 14.79 9.03
C LEU A 87 -4.41 15.37 8.93
N PRO A 88 -4.57 16.62 8.44
CA PRO A 88 -5.86 17.20 8.08
C PRO A 88 -6.69 16.28 7.17
N ARG A 89 -8.02 16.37 7.26
CA ARG A 89 -8.95 15.49 6.53
C ARG A 89 -8.64 15.37 5.04
N ARG A 90 -8.38 16.49 4.35
CA ARG A 90 -8.06 16.51 2.91
C ARG A 90 -6.72 15.84 2.58
N GLN A 91 -5.71 16.05 3.42
CA GLN A 91 -4.40 15.41 3.29
C GLN A 91 -4.49 13.90 3.52
N ARG A 92 -5.31 13.48 4.48
CA ARG A 92 -5.60 12.06 4.75
C ARG A 92 -6.36 11.39 3.61
N GLN A 93 -7.32 12.11 3.01
CA GLN A 93 -8.03 11.64 1.81
C GLN A 93 -7.04 11.41 0.65
N LEU A 94 -6.10 12.34 0.44
CA LEU A 94 -5.05 12.19 -0.57
C LEU A 94 -4.16 10.96 -0.31
N LEU A 95 -3.69 10.79 0.93
CA LEU A 95 -2.87 9.65 1.33
C LEU A 95 -3.59 8.31 1.07
N ARG A 96 -4.87 8.20 1.46
CA ARG A 96 -5.69 7.00 1.21
C ARG A 96 -5.90 6.77 -0.28
N GLY A 97 -6.09 7.85 -1.04
CA GLY A 97 -6.16 7.80 -2.50
C GLY A 97 -4.92 7.19 -3.15
N TRP A 98 -3.73 7.64 -2.75
CA TRP A 98 -2.47 7.06 -3.22
C TRP A 98 -2.33 5.59 -2.84
N ALA A 99 -2.68 5.24 -1.60
CA ALA A 99 -2.65 3.85 -1.13
C ALA A 99 -3.61 2.93 -1.89
N GLY A 100 -4.75 3.45 -2.36
CA GLY A 100 -5.69 2.72 -3.23
C GLY A 100 -5.39 2.81 -4.73
N GLY A 101 -4.25 3.38 -5.13
CA GLY A 101 -3.82 3.42 -6.52
C GLY A 101 -4.45 4.50 -7.37
N LYS A 102 -4.97 5.56 -6.76
CA LYS A 102 -5.41 6.74 -7.51
C LYS A 102 -4.23 7.62 -7.88
N VAL A 103 -4.25 8.15 -9.10
CA VAL A 103 -3.31 9.18 -9.54
C VAL A 103 -3.81 10.59 -9.20
N ASN A 104 -2.92 11.59 -9.20
CA ASN A 104 -3.27 12.96 -8.80
C ASN A 104 -4.42 13.58 -9.63
N ALA A 105 -4.57 13.20 -10.90
CA ALA A 105 -5.67 13.66 -11.75
C ALA A 105 -7.03 13.08 -11.29
N GLU A 106 -7.09 11.79 -10.98
CA GLU A 106 -8.29 11.15 -10.42
C GLU A 106 -8.66 11.76 -9.06
N LEU A 107 -7.66 11.99 -8.20
CA LEU A 107 -7.86 12.62 -6.89
C LEU A 107 -8.33 14.06 -7.00
N ALA A 108 -7.84 14.80 -7.98
CA ALA A 108 -8.30 16.16 -8.25
C ALA A 108 -9.78 16.18 -8.63
N ALA A 109 -10.17 15.31 -9.56
CA ALA A 109 -11.57 15.16 -9.98
C ALA A 109 -12.48 14.74 -8.82
N GLU A 110 -12.08 13.74 -8.04
CA GLU A 110 -12.86 13.25 -6.88
C GLU A 110 -12.99 14.29 -5.77
N MET A 111 -11.95 15.08 -5.52
CA MET A 111 -11.97 16.10 -4.48
C MET A 111 -12.63 17.41 -4.94
N GLY A 112 -12.93 17.56 -6.23
CA GLY A 112 -13.49 18.79 -6.81
C GLY A 112 -12.50 19.96 -6.78
N ILE A 113 -11.20 19.70 -6.97
CA ILE A 113 -10.14 20.72 -6.91
C ILE A 113 -9.17 20.59 -8.09
N ALA A 114 -8.38 21.63 -8.35
CA ALA A 114 -7.35 21.59 -9.37
C ALA A 114 -6.22 20.60 -9.05
N SER A 115 -5.63 19.98 -10.07
CA SER A 115 -4.48 19.08 -9.90
C SER A 115 -3.25 19.78 -9.29
N THR A 116 -3.11 21.09 -9.47
CA THR A 116 -2.09 21.90 -8.81
C THR A 116 -2.30 21.91 -7.29
N THR A 117 -3.54 22.06 -6.82
CA THR A 117 -3.90 21.98 -5.40
C THR A 117 -3.61 20.60 -4.82
N VAL A 118 -3.91 19.53 -5.57
CA VAL A 118 -3.54 18.16 -5.18
C VAL A 118 -2.03 18.02 -4.99
N ARG A 119 -1.21 18.59 -5.88
CA ARG A 119 0.27 18.56 -5.72
C ARG A 119 0.71 19.32 -4.48
N SER A 120 0.10 20.47 -4.18
CA SER A 120 0.37 21.23 -2.95
C SER A 120 0.00 20.44 -1.69
N TYR A 121 -1.17 19.79 -1.67
CA TYR A 121 -1.53 18.87 -0.60
C TYR A 121 -0.58 17.68 -0.52
N GLY A 122 -0.09 17.18 -1.64
CA GLY A 122 0.92 16.13 -1.69
C GLY A 122 2.19 16.54 -0.95
N LYS A 123 2.73 17.74 -1.24
CA LYS A 123 3.89 18.27 -0.50
C LYS A 123 3.63 18.37 1.01
N ALA A 124 2.44 18.82 1.40
CA ALA A 124 2.06 18.92 2.82
C ALA A 124 1.93 17.55 3.50
N VAL A 125 1.38 16.54 2.80
CA VAL A 125 1.34 15.14 3.28
C VAL A 125 2.75 14.62 3.51
N LEU A 126 3.63 14.78 2.51
CA LEU A 126 5.02 14.32 2.59
C LEU A 126 5.77 14.97 3.77
N ALA A 127 5.64 16.29 3.92
CA ALA A 127 6.22 17.03 5.03
C ALA A 127 5.65 16.61 6.39
N GLY A 128 4.32 16.48 6.50
CA GLY A 128 3.66 16.07 7.75
C GLY A 128 3.98 14.64 8.18
N LEU A 129 4.35 13.77 7.23
CA LEU A 129 4.81 12.41 7.49
C LEU A 129 6.34 12.29 7.59
N GLY A 130 7.10 13.36 7.34
CA GLY A 130 8.56 13.34 7.34
C GLY A 130 9.18 12.42 6.28
N VAL A 131 8.55 12.31 5.10
CA VAL A 131 9.00 11.40 4.01
C VAL A 131 9.20 12.15 2.70
N GLY A 132 10.07 11.63 1.83
CA GLY A 132 10.43 12.28 0.56
C GLY A 132 9.54 11.92 -0.63
N CYS A 133 8.72 10.87 -0.56
CA CYS A 133 7.96 10.39 -1.72
C CYS A 133 6.65 9.68 -1.34
N ALA A 134 5.73 9.58 -2.30
CA ALA A 134 4.41 8.97 -2.12
C ALA A 134 4.46 7.46 -1.73
N PRO A 135 5.37 6.62 -2.28
CA PRO A 135 5.56 5.25 -1.78
C PRO A 135 5.88 5.18 -0.29
N GLN A 136 6.85 5.98 0.19
CA GLN A 136 7.18 6.03 1.61
C GLN A 136 6.00 6.55 2.45
N ALA A 137 5.25 7.54 1.94
CA ALA A 137 4.03 8.02 2.60
C ALA A 137 2.99 6.91 2.77
N ALA A 138 2.81 6.07 1.75
CA ALA A 138 1.89 4.94 1.82
C ALA A 138 2.31 3.90 2.87
N VAL A 139 3.61 3.56 2.96
CA VAL A 139 4.15 2.68 4.02
C VAL A 139 3.82 3.24 5.40
N VAL A 140 4.17 4.50 5.64
CA VAL A 140 3.94 5.16 6.94
C VAL A 140 2.45 5.22 7.24
N GLY A 141 1.62 5.53 6.24
CA GLY A 141 0.16 5.56 6.39
C GLY A 141 -0.42 4.22 6.83
N VAL A 142 0.08 3.10 6.29
CA VAL A 142 -0.36 1.75 6.69
C VAL A 142 0.14 1.40 8.09
N LEU A 143 1.42 1.63 8.39
CA LEU A 143 2.02 1.29 9.68
C LEU A 143 1.44 2.11 10.85
N THR A 144 1.02 3.35 10.60
CA THR A 144 0.40 4.23 11.61
C THR A 144 -1.13 4.08 11.69
N GLY A 145 -1.75 3.26 10.83
CA GLY A 145 -3.21 3.09 10.78
C GLY A 145 -3.98 4.25 10.14
N LEU A 146 -3.31 5.25 9.57
CA LEU A 146 -3.96 6.32 8.79
C LEU A 146 -4.62 5.79 7.50
N VAL A 147 -4.08 4.67 6.99
CA VAL A 147 -4.58 3.87 5.87
C VAL A 147 -5.01 2.50 6.37
N LEU A 148 -6.32 2.26 6.33
CA LEU A 148 -6.94 0.94 6.55
C LEU A 148 -6.70 -0.01 5.37
N LEU A 149 -6.76 -1.31 5.62
CA LEU A 149 -6.59 -2.35 4.59
C LEU A 149 -7.62 -2.23 3.45
N SER A 150 -8.87 -1.86 3.77
CA SER A 150 -9.92 -1.62 2.78
C SER A 150 -9.64 -0.46 1.82
N HIS A 151 -8.79 0.51 2.19
CA HIS A 151 -8.39 1.59 1.28
C HIS A 151 -7.38 1.12 0.23
N ILE A 152 -6.63 0.07 0.54
CA ILE A 152 -5.64 -0.54 -0.37
C ILE A 152 -6.40 -1.45 -1.34
N ASN A 153 -7.24 -2.32 -0.80
CA ASN A 153 -8.10 -3.20 -1.58
C ASN A 153 -9.50 -3.21 -0.94
N PRO A 154 -10.55 -2.77 -1.65
CA PRO A 154 -11.91 -2.76 -1.11
C PRO A 154 -12.44 -4.11 -0.63
N ALA A 155 -11.88 -5.23 -1.09
CA ALA A 155 -12.23 -6.57 -0.63
C ALA A 155 -11.57 -6.97 0.70
N TRP A 156 -10.66 -6.14 1.24
CA TRP A 156 -10.00 -6.36 2.52
C TRP A 156 -10.76 -5.69 3.67
N PRO A 157 -10.58 -6.15 4.93
CA PRO A 157 -11.30 -5.59 6.07
C PRO A 157 -11.00 -4.10 6.29
N ALA A 158 -11.95 -3.38 6.87
CA ALA A 158 -11.82 -1.96 7.19
C ALA A 158 -11.06 -1.72 8.53
N GLU A 159 -9.94 -2.41 8.72
CA GLU A 159 -9.13 -2.35 9.93
C GLU A 159 -7.69 -1.84 9.64
N PRO A 160 -7.01 -1.24 10.61
CA PRO A 160 -5.59 -0.91 10.48
C PRO A 160 -4.74 -2.18 10.54
N LEU A 161 -3.55 -2.16 9.92
CA LEU A 161 -2.61 -3.29 9.98
C LEU A 161 -2.15 -3.63 11.40
N THR A 162 -2.16 -2.63 12.30
CA THR A 162 -1.82 -2.73 13.72
C THR A 162 -2.98 -3.20 14.60
N GLY A 163 -4.17 -3.46 14.04
CA GLY A 163 -5.31 -4.01 14.79
C GLY A 163 -5.07 -5.44 15.26
N THR A 164 -6.03 -6.07 15.94
CA THR A 164 -5.95 -7.46 16.45
C THR A 164 -6.48 -8.51 15.46
N GLY A 165 -6.81 -8.11 14.23
CA GLY A 165 -7.43 -8.95 13.21
C GLY A 165 -6.49 -10.00 12.59
N PRO A 166 -7.02 -10.90 11.73
CA PRO A 166 -6.25 -12.00 11.14
C PRO A 166 -5.00 -11.54 10.36
N PHE A 167 -5.02 -10.33 9.79
CA PHE A 167 -3.87 -9.72 9.11
C PHE A 167 -2.75 -9.24 10.06
N ALA A 168 -3.05 -9.06 11.34
CA ALA A 168 -2.09 -8.59 12.33
C ALA A 168 -1.15 -9.70 12.82
N ASN A 169 -1.66 -10.93 12.90
CA ASN A 169 -0.92 -12.12 13.33
C ASN A 169 -0.21 -12.85 12.18
N GLY A 170 -0.08 -12.23 11.00
CA GLY A 170 0.61 -12.84 9.86
C GLY A 170 -0.10 -14.05 9.26
N ARG A 171 -1.36 -14.30 9.63
CA ARG A 171 -2.17 -15.34 9.00
C ARG A 171 -2.74 -14.77 7.70
N PRO A 172 -2.41 -15.34 6.52
CA PRO A 172 -3.10 -14.93 5.31
C PRO A 172 -4.62 -15.12 5.50
N PRO A 173 -5.46 -14.32 4.84
CA PRO A 173 -6.91 -14.53 4.83
C PRO A 173 -7.21 -15.81 4.04
N GLU A 174 -6.90 -16.96 4.63
CA GLU A 174 -7.38 -18.25 4.15
C GLU A 174 -8.87 -18.31 4.44
N GLY A 175 -9.59 -18.77 3.42
CA GLY A 175 -11.05 -18.80 3.36
C GLY A 175 -11.65 -19.26 4.66
N ARG A 176 -12.39 -18.35 5.29
CA ARG A 176 -13.40 -18.72 6.28
C ARG A 176 -14.49 -19.45 5.51
N THR A 177 -14.34 -20.76 5.35
CA THR A 177 -15.51 -21.64 5.29
C THR A 177 -16.16 -21.52 6.65
N ASP A 178 -17.11 -20.59 6.75
CA ASP A 178 -18.09 -20.60 7.83
C ASP A 178 -18.83 -21.93 7.68
N ALA A 179 -18.39 -22.92 8.46
CA ALA A 179 -19.20 -24.08 8.77
C ALA A 179 -20.47 -23.54 9.42
N VAL A 180 -21.55 -23.55 8.66
CA VAL A 180 -22.91 -23.36 9.14
C VAL A 180 -23.22 -24.53 10.07
N GLY A 181 -23.02 -24.32 11.36
CA GLY A 181 -23.88 -24.87 12.40
C GLY A 181 -24.57 -23.68 13.07
N THR A 182 -25.86 -23.66 13.39
CA THR A 182 -26.96 -24.63 13.40
C THR A 182 -28.24 -23.75 13.53
N PRO A 183 -29.48 -24.28 13.51
CA PRO A 183 -30.03 -24.64 14.82
C PRO A 183 -30.93 -25.89 14.79
N ALA A 184 -30.87 -26.62 15.90
CA ALA A 184 -31.94 -27.50 16.33
C ALA A 184 -33.21 -26.68 16.60
N LEU A 185 -34.39 -27.14 16.16
CA LEU A 185 -35.50 -27.62 17.01
C LEU A 185 -36.84 -27.81 16.25
N VAL A 186 -37.65 -28.71 16.82
CA VAL A 186 -39.13 -28.86 16.82
C VAL A 186 -39.79 -29.90 15.90
N LEU A 187 -40.39 -30.88 16.61
CA LEU A 187 -41.58 -31.70 16.35
C LEU A 187 -42.33 -31.57 15.01
N LEU A 188 -42.60 -32.73 14.39
CA LEU A 188 -43.90 -33.44 14.47
C LEU A 188 -43.71 -34.91 14.12
#